data_AF-A0A2D9Y1Y4-F1
#
_entry.id   AF-A0A2D9Y1Y4-F1
#
_cell.length_a   1.000
_cell.length_b   1.000
_cell.length_c   1.000
_cell.angle_alpha   90.00
_cell.angle_beta   90.00
_cell.angle_gamma   90.00
#
_symmetry.space_group_name_H-M   'P 1'
#
loop_
_entity.id
_entity.type
_entity.pdbx_description
1 polymer ?
#
loop_
_entity_poly.entity_id
_entity_poly.type
_entity_poly.pdbx_seq_one_letter_code
_entity_poly.pdbx_strand_id
1 'polypeptide(L)'
;MPSILGKWTVQSVQLQIEADINGDGVTTRNVLEDIPCYTASFNFQSNSNCTFEAQEVESSVIAGSSEIAFNCEEIEILNFLWRIEEDQLILTNPENSSEIVIFEWSFNEENLIVYDVRTFQGIPADFTFVKN
;
A
#
# COMPACT_ATOMS: atom_id res chain seq x y z
N MET A 1 16.02 -9.99 -17.30
CA MET A 1 15.38 -9.71 -16.00
C MET A 1 14.24 -8.76 -16.28
N PRO A 2 13.00 -9.12 -15.94
CA PRO A 2 11.88 -8.20 -16.11
C PRO A 2 12.12 -6.97 -15.20
N SER A 3 11.84 -5.78 -15.72
CA SER A 3 12.31 -4.53 -15.11
C SER A 3 11.28 -3.99 -14.13
N ILE A 4 11.62 -3.98 -12.83
CA ILE A 4 10.83 -3.33 -11.76
C ILE A 4 10.64 -1.83 -11.98
N LEU A 5 11.43 -1.24 -12.90
CA LEU A 5 11.33 0.16 -13.26
C LEU A 5 9.94 0.53 -13.79
N GLY A 6 9.51 1.74 -13.44
CA GLY A 6 8.23 2.30 -13.84
C GLY A 6 7.29 2.52 -12.66
N LYS A 7 6.06 2.92 -12.99
CA LYS A 7 5.00 3.20 -12.02
C LYS A 7 4.15 1.96 -11.78
N TRP A 8 3.90 1.68 -10.51
CA TRP A 8 3.08 0.59 -10.02
C TRP A 8 1.97 1.18 -9.18
N THR A 9 0.71 0.96 -9.53
CA THR A 9 -0.43 1.50 -8.79
C THR A 9 -1.18 0.38 -8.10
N VAL A 10 -1.64 0.64 -6.87
CA VAL A 10 -2.39 -0.32 -6.08
C VAL A 10 -3.65 -0.74 -6.84
N GLN A 11 -3.88 -2.04 -6.92
CA GLN A 11 -5.07 -2.65 -7.49
C GLN A 11 -5.93 -3.29 -6.40
N SER A 12 -5.31 -3.85 -5.35
CA SER A 12 -6.02 -4.43 -4.23
C SER A 12 -5.25 -4.29 -2.94
N VAL A 13 -5.99 -4.18 -1.84
CA VAL A 13 -5.47 -4.16 -0.47
C VAL A 13 -6.27 -5.17 0.33
N GLN A 14 -5.64 -6.29 0.70
CA GLN A 14 -6.30 -7.43 1.32
C GLN A 14 -5.87 -7.56 2.79
N LEU A 15 -6.81 -7.41 3.71
CA LEU A 15 -6.60 -7.74 5.11
C LEU A 15 -6.34 -9.23 5.28
N GLN A 16 -5.44 -9.57 6.20
CA GLN A 16 -5.17 -10.97 6.52
C GLN A 16 -6.34 -11.67 7.24
N ILE A 17 -7.21 -10.90 7.88
CA ILE A 17 -8.48 -11.33 8.47
C ILE A 17 -9.62 -10.43 8.00
N GLU A 18 -10.84 -10.95 7.92
CA GLU A 18 -12.02 -10.14 7.63
C GLU A 18 -12.29 -9.15 8.76
N ALA A 19 -12.64 -7.92 8.41
CA ALA A 19 -13.03 -6.88 9.35
C ALA A 19 -14.10 -5.98 8.75
N ASP A 20 -14.93 -5.42 9.62
CA ASP A 20 -15.87 -4.35 9.30
C ASP A 20 -15.16 -3.03 9.61
N ILE A 21 -14.51 -2.44 8.60
CA ILE A 21 -13.63 -1.27 8.80
C ILE A 21 -14.47 0.00 8.92
N ASN A 22 -15.61 0.06 8.20
CA ASN A 22 -16.49 1.22 8.14
C ASN A 22 -17.67 1.17 9.15
N GLY A 23 -17.85 0.07 9.88
CA GLY A 23 -18.89 -0.08 10.90
C GLY A 23 -20.32 -0.26 10.36
N ASP A 24 -20.49 -0.70 9.11
CA ASP A 24 -21.80 -0.90 8.47
C ASP A 24 -22.40 -2.30 8.73
N GLY A 25 -21.67 -3.17 9.44
CA GLY A 25 -22.06 -4.53 9.78
C GLY A 25 -21.68 -5.57 8.74
N VAL A 26 -20.99 -5.20 7.66
CA VAL A 26 -20.44 -6.10 6.65
C VAL A 26 -18.93 -6.19 6.83
N THR A 27 -18.41 -7.41 6.99
CA THR A 27 -16.97 -7.62 7.03
C THR A 27 -16.41 -7.89 5.64
N THR A 28 -15.27 -7.30 5.30
CA THR A 28 -14.53 -7.56 4.07
C THR A 28 -13.07 -7.87 4.36
N ARG A 29 -12.39 -8.49 3.38
CA ARG A 29 -10.93 -8.51 3.32
C ARG A 29 -10.41 -7.37 2.46
N ASN A 30 -11.18 -6.90 1.48
CA ASN A 30 -10.70 -5.93 0.52
C ASN A 30 -10.94 -4.52 1.06
N VAL A 31 -9.89 -3.86 1.54
CA VAL A 31 -9.99 -2.50 2.10
C VAL A 31 -10.56 -1.50 1.09
N LEU A 32 -10.38 -1.74 -0.21
CA LEU A 32 -10.91 -0.86 -1.25
C LEU A 32 -12.43 -0.94 -1.41
N GLU A 33 -13.10 -1.94 -0.81
CA GLU A 33 -14.57 -1.98 -0.73
C GLU A 33 -15.09 -0.96 0.29
N ASP A 34 -14.42 -0.86 1.44
CA ASP A 34 -14.79 0.07 2.52
C ASP A 34 -14.20 1.48 2.30
N ILE A 35 -13.04 1.57 1.65
CA ILE A 35 -12.28 2.81 1.41
C ILE A 35 -11.93 2.94 -0.08
N PRO A 36 -12.93 3.11 -0.97
CA PRO A 36 -12.71 3.11 -2.43
C PRO A 36 -11.87 4.30 -2.91
N CYS A 37 -11.73 5.36 -2.10
CA CYS A 37 -10.88 6.50 -2.41
C CYS A 37 -9.39 6.24 -2.18
N TYR A 38 -9.03 5.16 -1.47
CA TYR A 38 -7.63 4.88 -1.16
C TYR A 38 -6.87 4.52 -2.43
N THR A 39 -5.76 5.22 -2.66
CA THR A 39 -4.83 4.92 -3.75
C THR A 39 -3.41 4.97 -3.22
N ALA A 40 -2.55 4.12 -3.77
CA ALA A 40 -1.12 4.13 -3.51
C ALA A 40 -0.35 3.79 -4.80
N SER A 41 0.88 4.26 -4.92
CA SER A 41 1.76 3.89 -6.02
C SER A 41 3.23 3.96 -5.67
N PHE A 42 4.00 3.07 -6.30
CA PHE A 42 5.46 3.15 -6.34
C PHE A 42 5.92 3.63 -7.71
N ASN A 43 7.01 4.37 -7.77
CA ASN A 43 7.70 4.73 -9.01
C ASN A 43 9.19 4.44 -8.88
N PHE A 44 9.64 3.32 -9.46
CA PHE A 44 11.04 2.89 -9.41
C PHE A 44 11.84 3.47 -10.58
N GLN A 45 12.92 4.18 -10.27
CA GLN A 45 13.78 4.85 -11.24
C GLN A 45 15.13 4.12 -11.39
N SER A 46 15.76 4.26 -12.56
CA SER A 46 17.02 3.56 -12.90
C SER A 46 18.25 4.02 -12.10
N ASN A 47 18.15 5.11 -11.36
CA ASN A 47 19.19 5.66 -10.49
C ASN A 47 19.06 5.19 -9.03
N SER A 48 18.33 4.09 -8.79
CA SER A 48 18.02 3.57 -7.45
C SER A 48 17.12 4.45 -6.58
N ASN A 49 16.51 5.50 -7.13
CA ASN A 49 15.46 6.24 -6.41
C ASN A 49 14.09 5.61 -6.61
N CYS A 50 13.27 5.63 -5.57
CA CYS A 50 11.89 5.19 -5.57
C CYS A 50 11.04 6.25 -4.89
N THR A 51 9.93 6.65 -5.51
CA THR A 51 8.92 7.48 -4.87
C THR A 51 7.71 6.62 -4.55
N PHE A 52 7.25 6.68 -3.30
CA PHE A 52 5.97 6.12 -2.88
C PHE A 52 4.99 7.25 -2.65
N GLU A 53 3.81 7.15 -3.26
CA GLU A 53 2.71 8.10 -3.08
C GLU A 53 1.52 7.32 -2.54
N ALA A 54 0.91 7.76 -1.46
CA ALA A 54 -0.32 7.16 -0.93
C ALA A 54 -1.30 8.21 -0.45
N GLN A 55 -2.59 7.95 -0.61
CA GLN A 55 -3.62 8.77 0.00
C GLN A 55 -3.56 8.63 1.52
N GLU A 56 -3.53 9.76 2.21
CA GLU A 56 -3.84 9.82 3.63
C GLU A 56 -5.34 9.56 3.80
N VAL A 57 -5.67 8.68 4.74
CA VAL A 57 -7.04 8.29 5.01
C VAL A 57 -7.45 8.87 6.34
N GLU A 58 -8.30 9.88 6.30
CA GLU A 58 -8.95 10.42 7.48
C GLU A 58 -10.26 9.68 7.73
N SER A 59 -10.58 9.46 9.00
CA SER A 59 -11.82 8.79 9.41
C SER A 59 -12.63 9.70 10.32
N SER A 60 -13.96 9.67 10.15
CA SER A 60 -14.89 10.40 10.99
C SER A 60 -16.13 9.56 11.27
N VAL A 61 -16.63 9.60 12.50
CA VAL A 61 -17.88 8.92 12.86
C VAL A 61 -19.04 9.71 12.30
N ILE A 62 -19.94 9.03 11.59
CA ILE A 62 -21.15 9.65 11.04
C ILE A 62 -22.08 10.03 12.21
N ALA A 63 -22.49 11.29 12.25
CA ALA A 63 -23.28 11.82 13.37
C ALA A 63 -24.57 11.02 13.58
N GLY A 64 -24.69 10.37 14.74
CA GLY A 64 -25.85 9.55 15.10
C GLY A 64 -25.81 8.10 14.58
N SER A 65 -24.68 7.66 14.01
CA SER A 65 -24.43 6.28 13.58
C SER A 65 -23.17 5.71 14.25
N SER A 66 -23.02 4.38 14.21
CA SER A 66 -21.75 3.69 14.48
C SER A 66 -20.84 3.62 13.25
N GLU A 67 -21.36 3.99 12.09
CA GLU A 67 -20.63 3.99 10.82
C GLU A 67 -19.52 5.06 10.79
N ILE A 68 -18.46 4.75 10.06
CA ILE A 68 -17.26 5.53 9.87
C ILE A 68 -17.20 5.94 8.39
N ALA A 69 -17.16 7.24 8.15
CA ALA A 69 -16.87 7.79 6.83
C ALA A 69 -15.36 7.99 6.67
N PHE A 70 -14.84 7.59 5.52
CA PHE A 70 -13.44 7.78 5.14
C PHE A 70 -13.31 8.88 4.08
N ASN A 71 -12.34 9.77 4.27
CA ASN A 71 -11.97 10.80 3.31
C ASN A 71 -10.50 10.60 2.90
N CYS A 72 -10.22 10.78 1.62
CA CYS A 72 -8.88 10.71 1.04
C CYS A 72 -8.60 12.04 0.32
N GLU A 73 -8.03 13.01 1.03
CA GLU A 73 -7.82 14.38 0.49
C GLU A 73 -6.34 14.70 0.25
N GLU A 74 -5.45 14.22 1.11
CA GLU A 74 -4.02 14.49 1.04
C GLU A 74 -3.24 13.29 0.49
N ILE A 75 -2.15 13.57 -0.23
CA ILE A 75 -1.23 12.54 -0.72
C ILE A 75 0.06 12.66 0.09
N GLU A 76 0.37 11.61 0.84
CA GLU A 76 1.66 11.40 1.47
C GLU A 76 2.67 10.97 0.39
N ILE A 77 3.81 11.66 0.32
CA ILE A 77 4.91 11.33 -0.60
C ILE A 77 6.14 10.98 0.21
N LEU A 78 6.61 9.74 0.05
CA LEU A 78 7.83 9.24 0.66
C LEU A 78 8.87 8.92 -0.41
N ASN A 79 10.11 9.28 -0.15
CA ASN A 79 11.24 8.97 -1.03
C ASN A 79 12.10 7.89 -0.42
N PHE A 80 12.42 6.88 -1.21
CA PHE A 80 13.25 5.74 -0.83
C PHE A 80 14.40 5.58 -1.82
N LEU A 81 15.49 4.99 -1.34
CA LEU A 81 16.41 4.26 -2.20
C LEU A 81 15.89 2.83 -2.34
N TRP A 82 16.03 2.22 -3.51
CA TRP A 82 15.63 0.83 -3.72
C TRP A 82 16.77 -0.01 -4.28
N ARG A 83 16.78 -1.28 -3.88
CA ARG A 83 17.63 -2.32 -4.45
C ARG A 83 16.92 -3.67 -4.36
N ILE A 84 17.36 -4.59 -5.20
CA ILE A 84 16.95 -6.00 -5.15
C ILE A 84 18.16 -6.79 -4.64
N GLU A 85 17.98 -7.52 -3.56
CA GLU A 85 18.98 -8.45 -3.02
C GLU A 85 18.36 -9.84 -2.98
N GLU A 86 19.00 -10.78 -3.68
CA GLU A 86 18.44 -12.13 -3.89
C GLU A 86 17.01 -12.05 -4.46
N ASP A 87 16.02 -12.41 -3.65
CA ASP A 87 14.60 -12.36 -3.97
C ASP A 87 13.85 -11.38 -3.04
N GLN A 88 14.49 -10.30 -2.60
CA GLN A 88 13.90 -9.29 -1.72
C GLN A 88 13.98 -7.89 -2.34
N LEU A 89 12.88 -7.14 -2.23
CA LEU A 89 12.88 -5.71 -2.51
C LEU A 89 13.18 -4.96 -1.21
N ILE A 90 14.26 -4.19 -1.19
CA ILE A 90 14.66 -3.41 -0.03
C ILE A 90 14.46 -1.94 -0.34
N LEU A 91 13.69 -1.25 0.50
CA LEU A 91 13.48 0.19 0.46
C LEU A 91 14.20 0.83 1.64
N THR A 92 15.11 1.75 1.38
CA THR A 92 15.84 2.49 2.43
C THR A 92 15.34 3.93 2.47
N ASN A 93 14.87 4.38 3.63
CA ASN A 93 14.53 5.78 3.83
C ASN A 93 15.85 6.58 4.01
N PRO A 94 16.17 7.52 3.11
CA PRO A 94 17.44 8.25 3.16
C PRO A 94 17.53 9.23 4.34
N GLU A 95 16.41 9.61 4.95
CA GLU A 95 16.38 10.61 6.02
C GLU A 95 16.80 10.03 7.38
N ASN A 96 16.44 8.78 7.65
CA ASN A 96 16.70 8.12 8.92
C ASN A 96 17.46 6.78 8.79
N SER A 97 17.81 6.39 7.55
CA SER A 97 18.50 5.14 7.23
C SER A 97 17.76 3.87 7.68
N SER A 98 16.44 3.95 7.91
CA SER A 98 15.64 2.76 8.16
C SER A 98 15.45 1.96 6.86
N GLU A 99 15.38 0.65 7.00
CA GLU A 99 15.09 -0.25 5.89
C GLU A 99 13.72 -0.89 6.08
N ILE A 100 12.98 -0.96 4.98
CA ILE A 100 11.77 -1.77 4.83
C ILE A 100 12.15 -2.90 3.89
N VAL A 101 12.13 -4.12 4.41
CA VAL A 101 12.43 -5.33 3.65
C VAL A 101 11.12 -5.98 3.27
N ILE A 102 10.88 -6.11 1.97
CA ILE A 102 9.72 -6.79 1.40
C ILE A 102 10.16 -8.21 1.05
N PHE A 103 9.82 -9.15 1.93
CA PHE A 103 10.31 -10.53 1.94
C PHE A 103 9.61 -11.46 0.95
N GLU A 104 8.33 -11.22 0.70
CA GLU A 104 7.58 -11.91 -0.32
C GLU A 104 7.17 -10.87 -1.36
N TRP A 105 7.60 -11.06 -2.60
CA TRP A 105 7.06 -10.34 -3.73
C TRP A 105 7.09 -11.30 -4.90
N SER A 106 5.93 -11.52 -5.52
CA SER A 106 5.90 -12.20 -6.82
C SER A 106 5.94 -11.12 -7.88
N PHE A 107 6.93 -11.22 -8.76
CA PHE A 107 7.03 -10.36 -9.92
C PHE A 107 6.77 -11.16 -11.19
N ASN A 108 5.73 -10.77 -11.89
CA ASN A 108 5.63 -11.05 -13.32
C ASN A 108 5.64 -9.71 -14.06
N GLU A 109 5.50 -9.70 -15.39
CA GLU A 109 5.55 -8.45 -16.15
C GLU A 109 4.42 -7.47 -15.78
N GLU A 110 3.39 -7.91 -15.04
CA GLU A 110 2.14 -7.18 -14.82
C GLU A 110 1.91 -6.80 -13.35
N ASN A 111 2.38 -7.61 -12.39
CA ASN A 111 2.05 -7.47 -10.96
C ASN A 111 3.28 -7.41 -10.06
N LEU A 112 3.20 -6.54 -9.05
CA LEU A 112 4.06 -6.46 -7.89
C LEU A 112 3.20 -6.68 -6.64
N ILE A 113 3.36 -7.81 -5.98
CA ILE A 113 2.68 -8.09 -4.71
C ILE A 113 3.63 -7.76 -3.56
N VAL A 114 3.12 -7.09 -2.54
CA VAL A 114 3.88 -6.61 -1.38
C VAL A 114 3.09 -6.98 -0.12
N TYR A 115 3.64 -7.87 0.72
CA TYR A 115 2.94 -8.40 1.89
C TYR A 115 3.29 -7.65 3.18
N ASP A 116 2.29 -7.49 4.05
CA ASP A 116 2.39 -6.97 5.43
C ASP A 116 3.18 -5.65 5.62
N VAL A 117 2.99 -4.68 4.71
CA VAL A 117 3.72 -3.39 4.75
C VAL A 117 3.00 -2.30 5.54
N ARG A 118 1.67 -2.43 5.68
CA ARG A 118 0.85 -1.47 6.44
C ARG A 118 -0.27 -2.19 7.14
N THR A 119 -0.70 -1.60 8.26
CA THR A 119 -1.91 -2.05 8.95
C THR A 119 -3.06 -1.07 8.72
N PHE A 120 -4.28 -1.59 8.62
CA PHE A 120 -5.51 -0.82 8.69
C PHE A 120 -6.18 -1.14 10.02
N GLN A 121 -6.35 -0.13 10.87
CA GLN A 121 -6.82 -0.31 12.26
C GLN A 121 -6.04 -1.38 13.05
N GLY A 122 -4.74 -1.51 12.78
CA GLY A 122 -3.88 -2.51 13.42
C GLY A 122 -3.95 -3.92 12.83
N ILE A 123 -4.70 -4.12 11.74
CA ILE A 123 -4.78 -5.39 11.01
C ILE A 123 -3.79 -5.38 9.84
N PRO A 124 -2.84 -6.33 9.78
CA PRO A 124 -1.97 -6.57 8.63
C PRO A 124 -2.72 -6.63 7.29
N ALA A 125 -2.16 -5.98 6.27
CA ALA A 125 -2.71 -5.97 4.93
C ALA A 125 -1.65 -6.23 3.86
N ASP A 126 -2.04 -7.02 2.87
CA ASP A 126 -1.26 -7.34 1.69
C ASP A 126 -1.70 -6.44 0.53
N PHE A 127 -0.73 -5.86 -0.17
CA PHE A 127 -0.95 -4.91 -1.25
C PHE A 127 -0.56 -5.55 -2.58
N THR A 128 -1.45 -5.50 -3.56
CA THR A 128 -1.10 -5.84 -4.95
C THR A 128 -1.09 -4.58 -5.77
N PHE A 129 0.03 -4.34 -6.45
CA PHE A 129 0.22 -3.26 -7.39
C PHE A 129 0.34 -3.80 -8.81
N VAL A 130 -0.20 -3.05 -9.77
CA VAL A 130 -0.11 -3.34 -11.20
C VAL A 130 0.73 -2.31 -11.91
N LYS A 131 1.47 -2.74 -12.93
CA LYS A 131 2.30 -1.85 -13.74
C LYS A 131 1.44 -0.96 -14.64
N ASN A 132 1.75 0.34 -14.68
CA ASN A 132 1.17 1.32 -15.61
C ASN A 132 2.12 1.70 -16.75
#